data_AF-A0A7G3U900-F1
#
_entry.id   AF-A0A7G3U900-F1
#
_cell.length_a   1.000
_cell.length_b   1.000
_cell.length_c   1.000
_cell.angle_alpha   90.00
_cell.angle_beta   90.00
_cell.angle_gamma   90.00
#
_symmetry.space_group_name_H-M   'P 1'
#
loop_
_entity.id
_entity.type
_entity.pdbx_description
1 polymer ?
#
loop_
_entity_poly.entity_id
_entity_poly.type
_entity_poly.pdbx_seq_one_letter_code
_entity_poly.pdbx_strand_id
1 'polypeptide(L)'
;MELSPQVSRRCPADGAPESRAVSADAPDSLVQEVAALWAEYLGSREVGADDDFFALGGNSLTGIKIIERVARDYGVELSVRGFYLAQTPARVAGLIRQLRAAA
;
A
#
# COMPACT_ATOMS: atom_id res chain seq x y z
N MET A 1 43.11 34.10 -21.74
CA MET A 1 44.03 32.95 -21.80
C MET A 1 44.56 32.86 -20.39
N GLU A 2 43.95 32.08 -19.50
CA GLU A 2 44.21 30.65 -19.33
C GLU A 2 42.95 29.85 -18.96
N LEU A 3 43.04 28.55 -19.23
CA LEU A 3 41.99 27.54 -19.12
C LEU A 3 41.90 26.98 -17.69
N SER A 4 40.68 26.57 -17.29
CA SER A 4 40.19 25.58 -16.29
C SER A 4 41.23 24.76 -15.49
N PRO A 5 40.93 24.14 -14.29
CA PRO A 5 39.67 23.42 -14.01
C PRO A 5 39.25 23.17 -12.52
N GLN A 6 38.17 22.40 -12.36
CA GLN A 6 37.80 21.49 -11.27
C GLN A 6 36.69 21.86 -10.26
N VAL A 7 35.58 21.18 -10.52
CA VAL A 7 34.52 20.69 -9.64
C VAL A 7 34.87 20.58 -8.14
N SER A 8 33.99 21.11 -7.30
CA SER A 8 33.62 20.42 -6.07
C SER A 8 32.19 20.81 -5.71
N ARG A 9 31.26 19.90 -6.04
CA ARG A 9 29.85 19.99 -5.67
C ARG A 9 29.76 19.83 -4.15
N ARG A 10 29.57 20.93 -3.43
CA ARG A 10 28.97 20.90 -2.09
C ARG A 10 27.47 20.98 -2.29
N CYS A 11 26.79 19.85 -2.14
CA CYS A 11 25.36 19.83 -1.87
C CYS A 11 25.17 19.82 -0.34
N PRO A 12 24.49 20.81 0.24
CA PRO A 12 23.61 20.56 1.36
C PRO A 12 22.20 20.26 0.84
N ALA A 13 21.61 19.20 1.37
CA ALA A 13 20.25 18.76 1.11
C ALA A 13 19.23 19.86 1.41
N ASP A 14 18.33 20.12 0.47
CA ASP A 14 17.04 20.76 0.76
C ASP A 14 15.95 19.73 0.48
N GLY A 15 15.27 19.33 1.55
CA GLY A 15 14.27 18.29 1.55
C GLY A 15 13.00 18.76 0.86
N ALA A 16 12.78 18.27 -0.34
CA ALA A 16 11.44 18.12 -0.85
C ALA A 16 10.92 16.73 -0.42
N PRO A 17 9.81 16.59 0.31
CA PRO A 17 8.87 15.57 -0.08
C PRO A 17 8.28 16.10 -1.39
N GLU A 18 8.99 15.87 -2.49
CA GLU A 18 8.36 15.91 -3.79
C GLU A 18 7.25 14.87 -3.66
N SER A 19 6.00 15.36 -3.58
CA SER A 19 4.80 14.55 -3.68
C SER A 19 4.84 13.95 -5.07
N ARG A 20 5.67 12.92 -5.23
CA ARG A 20 5.62 12.00 -6.33
C ARG A 20 4.21 11.51 -6.23
N ALA A 21 3.39 11.89 -7.20
CA ALA A 21 2.16 11.20 -7.50
C ALA A 21 2.61 9.76 -7.72
N VAL A 22 2.68 9.00 -6.62
CA VAL A 22 2.88 7.58 -6.61
C VAL A 22 1.67 7.14 -7.41
N SER A 23 1.91 6.79 -8.68
CA SER A 23 0.86 6.23 -9.50
C SER A 23 0.22 5.16 -8.65
N ALA A 24 -1.06 5.33 -8.30
CA ALA A 24 -1.78 4.38 -7.45
C ALA A 24 -1.76 2.96 -8.05
N ASP A 25 -1.32 2.84 -9.31
CA ASP A 25 -1.09 1.60 -10.05
C ASP A 25 0.34 1.04 -9.99
N ALA A 26 1.25 1.59 -9.19
CA ALA A 26 2.51 0.91 -8.91
C ALA A 26 2.26 -0.30 -7.96
N PRO A 27 2.82 -1.48 -8.25
CA PRO A 27 2.47 -2.71 -7.55
C PRO A 27 2.75 -2.65 -6.04
N ASP A 28 3.78 -1.91 -5.62
CA ASP A 28 4.13 -1.69 -4.22
C ASP A 28 3.25 -0.65 -3.51
N SER A 29 2.61 0.24 -4.27
CA SER A 29 1.81 1.33 -3.72
C SER A 29 0.50 0.81 -3.15
N LEU A 30 -0.20 -0.02 -3.92
CA LEU A 30 -1.44 -0.65 -3.48
C LEU A 30 -1.21 -1.56 -2.25
N VAL A 31 -0.06 -2.23 -2.19
CA VAL A 31 0.29 -3.08 -1.03
C VAL A 31 0.44 -2.23 0.23
N GLN A 32 1.12 -1.08 0.13
CA GLN A 32 1.28 -0.15 1.25
C GLN A 32 -0.04 0.47 1.69
N GLU A 33 -0.92 0.82 0.74
CA GLU A 33 -2.25 1.34 1.07
C GLU A 33 -3.10 0.31 1.81
N VAL A 34 -3.12 -0.94 1.32
CA VAL A 34 -3.83 -2.03 1.99
C VAL A 34 -3.21 -2.33 3.37
N ALA A 35 -1.88 -2.30 3.50
CA ALA A 35 -1.22 -2.45 4.78
C ALA A 35 -1.56 -1.31 5.77
N ALA A 36 -1.69 -0.08 5.27
CA ALA A 36 -2.12 1.07 6.07
C ALA A 36 -3.57 0.91 6.56
N LEU A 37 -4.47 0.33 5.75
CA LEU A 37 -5.81 -0.03 6.21
C LEU A 37 -5.74 -1.03 7.37
N TRP A 38 -4.85 -2.02 7.32
CA TRP A 38 -4.72 -3.00 8.40
C TRP A 38 -4.23 -2.31 9.67
N ALA A 39 -3.22 -1.44 9.55
CA ALA A 39 -2.71 -0.65 10.66
C ALA A 39 -3.82 0.19 11.32
N GLU A 40 -4.64 0.88 10.52
CA GLU A 40 -5.77 1.70 11.00
C GLU A 40 -6.80 0.85 11.77
N TYR A 41 -7.21 -0.27 11.18
CA TYR A 41 -8.30 -1.09 11.71
C TYR A 41 -7.88 -2.06 12.83
N LEU A 42 -6.61 -2.44 12.88
CA LEU A 42 -6.03 -3.32 13.91
C LEU A 42 -5.34 -2.53 15.03
N GLY A 43 -5.21 -1.20 14.89
CA GLY A 43 -4.51 -0.35 15.84
C GLY A 43 -3.00 -0.64 15.93
N SER A 44 -2.41 -1.16 14.84
CA SER A 44 -0.98 -1.48 14.75
C SER A 44 -0.19 -0.28 14.21
N ARG A 45 1.07 -0.14 14.64
CA ARG A 45 1.90 1.02 14.26
C ARG A 45 2.43 0.92 12.83
N GLU A 46 2.83 -0.29 12.43
CA GLU A 46 3.27 -0.65 11.08
C GLU A 46 2.78 -2.06 10.77
N VAL A 47 2.39 -2.29 9.52
CA VAL A 47 1.99 -3.59 8.98
C VAL A 47 2.81 -3.82 7.71
N GLY A 48 3.48 -4.95 7.62
CA GLY A 48 4.24 -5.38 6.46
C GLY A 48 3.35 -5.99 5.38
N ALA A 49 3.90 -6.10 4.17
CA ALA A 49 3.20 -6.62 3.00
C ALA A 49 2.70 -8.07 3.16
N ASP A 50 3.38 -8.88 3.97
CA ASP A 50 3.09 -10.30 4.17
C ASP A 50 2.56 -10.61 5.58
N ASP A 51 2.25 -9.57 6.37
CA ASP A 51 1.69 -9.78 7.70
C ASP A 51 0.27 -10.35 7.61
N ASP A 52 0.05 -11.45 8.32
CA ASP A 52 -1.22 -12.15 8.35
C ASP A 52 -2.24 -11.38 9.19
N PHE A 53 -3.41 -11.11 8.60
CA PHE A 53 -4.51 -10.39 9.23
C PHE A 53 -4.91 -10.99 10.58
N PHE A 54 -4.97 -12.31 10.70
CA PHE A 54 -5.38 -12.99 11.93
C PHE A 54 -4.25 -13.04 12.96
N ALA A 55 -3.00 -13.19 12.52
CA ALA A 55 -1.84 -13.12 13.40
C ALA A 55 -1.71 -11.74 14.08
N LEU A 56 -2.14 -10.68 13.38
CA LEU A 56 -2.21 -9.31 13.92
C LEU A 56 -3.45 -9.05 14.80
N GLY A 57 -4.28 -10.07 15.09
CA GLY A 57 -5.49 -9.93 15.92
C GLY A 57 -6.75 -9.53 15.15
N GLY A 58 -6.74 -9.67 13.82
CA GLY A 58 -7.91 -9.47 12.98
C GLY A 58 -9.06 -10.39 13.32
N ASN A 59 -10.27 -9.87 13.19
CA ASN A 59 -11.52 -10.57 13.48
C ASN A 59 -12.57 -10.28 12.42
N SER A 60 -13.73 -10.95 12.52
CA SER A 60 -14.80 -10.85 11.54
C SER A 60 -15.32 -9.43 11.31
N LEU A 61 -15.49 -8.65 12.38
CA LEU A 61 -16.01 -7.29 12.27
C LEU A 61 -15.01 -6.38 11.58
N THR A 62 -13.74 -6.47 11.97
CA THR A 62 -12.66 -5.68 11.36
C THR A 62 -12.46 -6.07 9.88
N GLY A 63 -12.53 -7.37 9.57
CA GLY A 63 -12.41 -7.88 8.20
C GLY A 63 -13.53 -7.36 7.29
N ILE A 64 -14.78 -7.37 7.77
CA ILE A 64 -15.92 -6.79 7.01
C ILE A 64 -15.70 -5.31 6.75
N LYS A 65 -15.31 -4.52 7.77
CA LYS A 65 -15.06 -3.07 7.60
C LYS A 65 -13.98 -2.79 6.58
N ILE A 66 -12.90 -3.57 6.60
CA ILE A 66 -11.82 -3.47 5.63
C ILE A 66 -12.33 -3.80 4.21
N ILE A 67 -13.09 -4.87 4.03
CA ILE A 67 -13.67 -5.26 2.74
C ILE A 67 -14.55 -4.13 2.18
N GLU A 68 -15.43 -3.56 3.00
CA GLU A 68 -16.28 -2.43 2.61
C GLU A 68 -15.46 -1.19 2.25
N ARG A 69 -14.38 -0.93 3.00
CA ARG A 69 -13.48 0.19 2.72
C ARG A 69 -12.75 0.00 1.39
N VAL A 70 -12.18 -1.18 1.15
CA VAL A 70 -11.53 -1.54 -0.11
C VAL A 70 -12.50 -1.38 -1.28
N ALA A 71 -13.74 -1.86 -1.14
CA ALA A 71 -14.73 -1.75 -2.20
C ALA A 71 -15.06 -0.29 -2.54
N ARG A 72 -15.14 0.57 -1.53
CA ARG A 72 -15.37 2.01 -1.69
C ARG A 72 -14.18 2.74 -2.31
N ASP A 73 -12.96 2.45 -1.86
CA ASP A 73 -11.74 3.17 -2.28
C ASP A 73 -11.33 2.80 -3.72
N TYR A 74 -11.44 1.51 -4.06
CA TYR A 74 -10.93 0.99 -5.34
C TYR A 74 -12.03 0.63 -6.34
N GLY A 75 -13.31 0.73 -5.97
CA GLY A 75 -14.43 0.43 -6.84
C GLY A 75 -14.54 -1.06 -7.23
N VAL A 76 -14.03 -1.97 -6.41
CA VAL A 76 -14.05 -3.42 -6.67
C VAL A 76 -14.89 -4.17 -5.64
N GLU A 77 -15.58 -5.22 -6.06
CA GLU A 77 -16.29 -6.10 -5.13
C GLU A 77 -15.39 -7.23 -4.63
N LEU A 78 -14.75 -7.03 -3.48
CA LEU A 78 -13.92 -8.06 -2.86
C LEU A 78 -14.80 -9.05 -2.08
N SER A 79 -14.83 -10.31 -2.52
CA SER A 79 -15.57 -11.34 -1.78
C SER A 79 -14.94 -11.63 -0.43
N VAL A 80 -15.77 -11.82 0.61
CA VAL A 80 -15.34 -12.22 1.97
C VAL A 80 -14.44 -13.46 1.95
N ARG A 81 -14.79 -14.46 1.14
CA ARG A 81 -13.96 -15.65 0.94
C ARG A 81 -12.59 -15.32 0.33
N GLY A 82 -12.54 -14.42 -0.64
CA GLY A 82 -11.28 -13.99 -1.28
C GLY A 82 -10.36 -13.28 -0.30
N PHE A 83 -10.93 -12.37 0.51
CA PHE A 83 -10.20 -11.69 1.58
C PHE A 83 -9.57 -12.68 2.58
N TYR A 84 -10.36 -13.63 3.09
CA TYR A 84 -9.87 -14.60 4.08
C TYR A 84 -8.91 -15.66 3.51
N LEU A 85 -8.91 -15.90 2.20
CA LEU A 85 -7.91 -16.74 1.55
C LEU A 85 -6.62 -15.97 1.26
N ALA A 86 -6.71 -14.66 1.05
CA ALA A 86 -5.56 -13.82 0.79
C ALA A 86 -4.72 -13.58 2.06
N GLN A 87 -5.39 -13.28 3.19
CA GLN A 87 -4.84 -13.08 4.54
C GLN A 87 -3.80 -11.95 4.71
N THR A 88 -3.01 -11.63 3.68
CA THR A 88 -1.96 -10.61 3.71
C THR A 88 -2.27 -9.43 2.81
N PRO A 89 -1.74 -8.23 3.11
CA PRO A 89 -1.89 -7.04 2.26
C PRO A 89 -1.44 -7.28 0.82
N ALA A 90 -0.32 -7.97 0.60
CA ALA A 90 0.20 -8.26 -0.74
C ALA A 90 -0.77 -9.11 -1.57
N ARG A 91 -1.38 -10.11 -0.95
CA ARG A 91 -2.36 -10.99 -1.59
C ARG A 91 -3.65 -10.25 -1.89
N VAL A 92 -4.16 -9.45 -0.95
CA VAL A 92 -5.37 -8.64 -1.17
C VAL A 92 -5.16 -7.60 -2.27
N ALA A 93 -4.01 -6.90 -2.28
CA ALA A 93 -3.63 -6.00 -3.37
C ALA A 93 -3.55 -6.73 -4.72
N GLY A 94 -3.13 -7.99 -4.74
CA GLY A 94 -3.20 -8.86 -5.92
C GLY A 94 -4.64 -9.06 -6.41
N LEU A 95 -5.57 -9.39 -5.52
CA LEU A 95 -6.99 -9.57 -5.84
C LEU A 95 -7.63 -8.28 -6.37
N ILE A 96 -7.37 -7.14 -5.73
CA ILE A 96 -7.88 -5.83 -6.18
C ILE A 96 -7.42 -5.55 -7.62
N ARG A 97 -6.14 -5.78 -7.92
CA ARG A 97 -5.61 -5.62 -9.30
C ARG A 97 -6.31 -6.53 -10.30
N GLN A 98 -6.50 -7.79 -9.95
CA GLN A 98 -7.19 -8.75 -10.81
C GLN A 98 -8.64 -8.33 -11.09
N LEU A 99 -9.36 -7.86 -10.07
CA LEU A 99 -10.73 -7.38 -10.21
C LEU A 99 -10.81 -6.09 -11.05
N ARG A 100 -9.88 -5.15 -10.87
CA ARG A 100 -9.80 -3.92 -11.68
C ARG A 100 -9.45 -4.20 -13.14
N ALA A 101 -8.65 -5.22 -13.43
CA ALA A 101 -8.29 -5.60 -14.79
C ALA A 101 -9.39 -6.38 -15.53
N ALA A 102 -10.34 -6.95 -14.80
CA ALA A 102 -11.46 -7.72 -15.34
C ALA A 102 -12.73 -6.87 -15.58
N ALA A 103 -12.74 -5.62 -15.13
CA ALA A 103 -13.81 -4.64 -15.32
C ALA A 103 -13.51 -3.73 -16.51
#